data_AF-A0A7N2LIG6-F1
#
_entry.id   AF-A0A7N2LIG6-F1
#
_cell.length_a   1.000
_cell.length_b   1.000
_cell.length_c   1.000
_cell.angle_alpha   90.00
_cell.angle_beta   90.00
_cell.angle_gamma   90.00
#
_symmetry.space_group_name_H-M   'P 1'
#
loop_
_entity.id
_entity.type
_entity.pdbx_description
1 polymer ?
#
loop_
_entity_poly.entity_id
_entity_poly.type
_entity_poly.pdbx_seq_one_letter_code
_entity_poly.pdbx_strand_id
1 'polypeptide(L)'
;MVDQGKTYLLRVVNAVVAADIFFAISQHNLTVVGMDGHYTKPIMTSYITISPGQTMDLLLTADQSLGQYYMAARQFWSQSIKVSDFNQFNTTAILQYRGNYTIPSSPSFPKTLPLYKDVQSASKFTSRLRSLASKEHPINVPLNITTKMFITLSMNDLECRNTTCTATGGGNILAAGVNNISWSNPGIDILLAYYRNISGVYTTDFPDNPPSFFNFTGEDLPTGIAVTELGTKVKVLNYNEAVEVVFQDTNLEAGAGIHPMHLHGYSFYVVGIGLGNFDNETDPKGFNLVDPPEVNTFQVPKNGWLALRFIANNPGVWFWHCHLDRHMTWGMAGVFIVKNGDTVETSIRRPPAYLPSCRVPTGPRLQMSDGFDGKANESSFI
;
A
#
# COMPACT_ATOMS: atom_id res chain seq x y z
N MET A 1 -25.53 8.73 -12.71
CA MET A 1 -26.16 9.96 -13.25
C MET A 1 -26.01 11.08 -12.23
N VAL A 2 -25.91 12.32 -12.68
CA VAL A 2 -25.76 13.53 -11.85
C VAL A 2 -26.73 14.63 -12.28
N ASP A 3 -27.07 15.52 -11.37
CA ASP A 3 -27.93 16.69 -11.59
C ASP A 3 -27.07 17.94 -11.68
N GLN A 4 -27.35 18.79 -12.67
CA GLN A 4 -26.56 20.00 -12.89
C GLN A 4 -26.59 20.91 -11.65
N GLY A 5 -25.43 21.46 -11.29
CA GLY A 5 -25.24 22.33 -10.13
C GLY A 5 -25.17 21.60 -8.78
N LYS A 6 -25.30 20.26 -8.73
CA LYS A 6 -25.12 19.48 -7.50
C LYS A 6 -23.67 19.06 -7.31
N THR A 7 -23.29 18.83 -6.06
CA THR A 7 -21.98 18.30 -5.67
C THR A 7 -22.13 16.86 -5.19
N TYR A 8 -21.23 15.99 -5.64
CA TYR A 8 -21.19 14.56 -5.36
C TYR A 8 -19.86 14.22 -4.67
N LEU A 9 -19.94 13.35 -3.66
CA LEU A 9 -18.77 12.74 -3.05
C LEU A 9 -18.46 11.42 -3.75
N LEU A 10 -17.34 11.37 -4.47
CA LEU A 10 -16.79 10.15 -5.05
C LEU A 10 -15.83 9.53 -4.05
N ARG A 11 -16.09 8.28 -3.67
CA ARG A 11 -15.23 7.48 -2.79
C ARG A 11 -14.41 6.53 -3.65
N VAL A 12 -13.19 6.93 -3.99
CA VAL A 12 -12.31 6.17 -4.88
C VAL A 12 -11.47 5.22 -4.04
N VAL A 13 -11.47 3.94 -4.41
CA VAL A 13 -10.67 2.90 -3.78
C VAL A 13 -9.82 2.26 -4.86
N ASN A 14 -8.50 2.24 -4.68
CA ASN A 14 -7.64 1.46 -5.55
C ASN A 14 -7.49 0.04 -4.98
N ALA A 15 -8.34 -0.86 -5.48
CA ALA A 15 -8.32 -2.29 -5.19
C ALA A 15 -7.55 -3.11 -6.25
N VAL A 16 -6.68 -2.46 -7.04
CA VAL A 16 -5.84 -3.13 -8.04
C VAL A 16 -4.66 -3.79 -7.32
N VAL A 17 -4.23 -4.96 -7.80
CA VAL A 17 -3.18 -5.78 -7.15
C VAL A 17 -1.74 -5.39 -7.53
N ALA A 18 -1.55 -4.56 -8.56
CA ALA A 18 -0.26 -4.46 -9.25
C ALA A 18 0.16 -3.04 -9.66
N ALA A 19 -0.66 -2.01 -9.45
CA ALA A 19 -0.38 -0.71 -10.05
C ALA A 19 -0.99 0.49 -9.34
N ASP A 20 -0.21 1.57 -9.29
CA ASP A 20 -0.72 2.91 -9.10
C ASP A 20 -1.58 3.33 -10.30
N ILE A 21 -2.60 4.16 -10.04
CA ILE A 21 -3.57 4.57 -11.04
C ILE A 21 -3.64 6.10 -11.08
N PHE A 22 -3.56 6.67 -12.29
CA PHE A 22 -4.08 8.00 -12.55
C PHE A 22 -5.58 7.93 -12.78
N PHE A 23 -6.34 8.86 -12.19
CA PHE A 23 -7.78 8.99 -12.40
C PHE A 23 -8.16 10.43 -12.71
N ALA A 24 -9.03 10.63 -13.70
CA ALA A 24 -9.55 11.95 -14.09
C ALA A 24 -10.98 11.86 -14.65
N ILE A 25 -11.71 12.98 -14.59
CA ILE A 25 -13.05 13.10 -15.17
C ILE A 25 -13.03 14.23 -16.20
N SER A 26 -13.48 13.93 -17.42
CA SER A 26 -13.41 14.90 -18.52
C SER A 26 -14.17 16.17 -18.18
N GLN A 27 -13.51 17.32 -18.34
CA GLN A 27 -14.06 18.67 -18.11
C GLN A 27 -14.49 18.95 -16.66
N HIS A 28 -14.14 18.10 -15.69
CA HIS A 28 -14.47 18.34 -14.28
C HIS A 28 -13.19 18.38 -13.44
N ASN A 29 -13.08 19.42 -12.61
CA ASN A 29 -12.11 19.40 -11.52
C ASN A 29 -12.66 18.60 -10.34
N LEU A 30 -11.74 18.07 -9.55
CA LEU A 30 -11.97 17.28 -8.35
C LEU A 30 -11.37 18.03 -7.18
N THR A 31 -12.07 18.07 -6.05
CA THR A 31 -11.51 18.57 -4.80
C THR A 31 -11.29 17.39 -3.87
N VAL A 32 -10.04 16.99 -3.67
CA VAL A 32 -9.68 15.96 -2.66
C VAL A 32 -9.96 16.53 -1.28
N VAL A 33 -10.73 15.84 -0.46
CA VAL A 33 -11.10 16.28 0.89
C VAL A 33 -10.80 15.23 1.97
N GLY A 34 -10.46 14.01 1.57
CA GLY A 34 -10.07 12.95 2.50
C GLY A 34 -9.25 11.88 1.82
N MET A 35 -8.47 11.16 2.62
CA MET A 35 -7.64 10.04 2.21
C MET A 35 -7.53 9.06 3.38
N ASP A 36 -7.67 7.76 3.10
CA ASP A 36 -7.44 6.69 4.08
C ASP A 36 -8.23 6.81 5.40
N GLY A 37 -9.42 7.43 5.33
CA GLY A 37 -10.29 7.66 6.48
C GLY A 37 -10.01 8.96 7.25
N HIS A 38 -9.05 9.77 6.81
CA HIS A 38 -8.69 11.05 7.43
C HIS A 38 -8.96 12.23 6.50
N TYR A 39 -9.33 13.37 7.06
CA TYR A 39 -9.55 14.59 6.27
C TYR A 39 -8.23 15.21 5.81
N THR A 40 -8.20 15.68 4.57
CA THR A 40 -7.06 16.40 4.01
C THR A 40 -7.35 17.89 3.91
N LYS A 41 -6.31 18.72 3.84
CA LYS A 41 -6.49 20.08 3.32
C LYS A 41 -7.05 19.98 1.90
N PRO A 42 -8.11 20.71 1.53
CA PRO A 42 -8.73 20.56 0.22
C PRO A 42 -7.75 20.79 -0.93
N ILE A 43 -7.67 19.83 -1.86
CA ILE A 43 -6.80 19.90 -3.04
C ILE A 43 -7.67 19.93 -4.29
N MET A 44 -7.81 21.12 -4.88
CA MET A 44 -8.41 21.22 -6.22
C MET A 44 -7.40 20.74 -7.28
N THR A 45 -7.82 19.80 -8.11
CA THR A 45 -6.99 19.14 -9.13
C THR A 45 -7.85 18.60 -10.28
N SER A 46 -7.25 18.39 -11.45
CA SER A 46 -7.92 17.80 -12.62
C SER A 46 -7.67 16.29 -12.78
N TYR A 47 -6.79 15.73 -11.94
CA TYR A 47 -6.50 14.31 -11.83
C TYR A 47 -5.99 13.98 -10.43
N ILE A 48 -6.04 12.71 -10.06
CA ILE A 48 -5.36 12.17 -8.87
C ILE A 48 -4.42 11.03 -9.27
N THR A 49 -3.45 10.74 -8.41
CA THR A 49 -2.67 9.50 -8.43
C THR A 49 -2.99 8.72 -7.16
N ILE A 50 -3.37 7.46 -7.27
CA ILE A 50 -3.79 6.62 -6.14
C ILE A 50 -3.12 5.26 -6.20
N SER A 51 -2.55 4.81 -5.08
CA SER A 51 -1.92 3.49 -4.95
C SER A 51 -2.86 2.40 -4.48
N PRO A 52 -2.58 1.13 -4.80
CA PRO A 52 -3.21 -0.01 -4.15
C PRO A 52 -3.24 0.14 -2.63
N GLY A 53 -4.40 -0.12 -2.02
CA GLY A 53 -4.63 0.05 -0.58
C GLY A 53 -5.10 1.44 -0.17
N GLN A 54 -4.83 2.48 -0.98
CA GLN A 54 -5.30 3.84 -0.69
C GLN A 54 -6.78 4.03 -1.05
N THR A 55 -7.40 4.95 -0.32
CA THR A 55 -8.72 5.49 -0.61
C THR A 55 -8.68 7.01 -0.69
N MET A 56 -9.49 7.62 -1.54
CA MET A 56 -9.60 9.08 -1.65
C MET A 56 -11.05 9.52 -1.76
N ASP A 57 -11.41 10.54 -0.99
CA ASP A 57 -12.71 11.20 -0.99
C ASP A 57 -12.61 12.48 -1.84
N LEU A 58 -13.37 12.52 -2.94
CA LEU A 58 -13.32 13.60 -3.93
C LEU A 58 -14.68 14.28 -4.07
N LEU A 59 -14.73 15.59 -3.93
CA LEU A 59 -15.90 16.37 -4.31
C LEU A 59 -15.85 16.70 -5.80
N LEU A 60 -16.91 16.32 -6.52
CA LEU A 60 -17.18 16.71 -7.90
C LEU A 60 -18.43 17.59 -7.92
N THR A 61 -18.31 18.80 -8.46
CA THR A 61 -19.47 19.64 -8.76
C THR A 61 -19.86 19.43 -10.21
N ALA A 62 -21.13 19.10 -10.46
CA ALA A 62 -21.66 18.89 -11.81
C ALA A 62 -22.00 20.24 -12.47
N ASP A 63 -20.98 21.05 -12.77
CA ASP A 63 -21.06 22.42 -13.25
C ASP A 63 -20.95 22.58 -14.78
N GLN A 64 -20.82 21.47 -15.51
CA GLN A 64 -20.72 21.47 -16.97
C GLN A 64 -22.09 21.49 -17.65
N SER A 65 -22.10 21.63 -18.98
CA SER A 65 -23.33 21.53 -19.78
C SER A 65 -23.95 20.13 -19.70
N LEU A 66 -25.25 20.01 -19.98
CA LEU A 66 -25.91 18.71 -20.01
C LEU A 66 -25.24 17.82 -21.07
N GLY A 67 -24.77 16.66 -20.66
CA GLY A 67 -23.93 15.81 -21.50
C GLY A 67 -23.49 14.51 -20.82
N GLN A 68 -22.62 13.80 -21.53
CA GLN A 68 -21.88 12.65 -21.01
C GLN A 68 -20.38 12.95 -21.03
N TYR A 69 -19.69 12.57 -19.96
CA TYR A 69 -18.26 12.79 -19.76
C TYR A 69 -17.60 11.49 -19.32
N TYR A 70 -16.45 11.15 -19.89
CA TYR A 70 -15.72 9.98 -19.40
C TYR A 70 -15.06 10.27 -18.05
N MET A 71 -15.29 9.39 -17.10
CA MET A 71 -14.36 9.09 -16.04
C MET A 71 -13.34 8.10 -16.60
N ALA A 72 -12.05 8.34 -16.42
CA ALA A 72 -11.02 7.46 -16.96
C ALA A 72 -9.94 7.20 -15.91
N ALA A 73 -9.46 5.97 -15.91
CA ALA A 73 -8.29 5.55 -15.14
C ALA A 73 -7.25 4.86 -16.01
N ARG A 74 -5.98 5.05 -15.67
CA ARG A 74 -4.81 4.51 -16.37
C ARG A 74 -3.73 4.11 -15.38
N GLN A 75 -3.04 3.01 -15.65
CA GLN A 75 -1.86 2.60 -14.91
C GLN A 75 -0.75 3.67 -14.97
N PHE A 76 -0.23 4.06 -13.80
CA PHE A 76 1.03 4.76 -13.66
C PHE A 76 2.16 3.74 -13.48
N TRP A 77 3.25 3.91 -14.25
CA TRP A 77 4.37 3.00 -14.32
C TRP A 77 5.69 3.75 -14.13
N SER A 78 6.37 3.48 -13.02
CA SER A 78 7.66 4.08 -12.66
C SER A 78 8.87 3.16 -12.93
N GLN A 79 8.67 1.85 -13.08
CA GLN A 79 9.75 0.88 -13.21
C GLN A 79 10.55 1.04 -14.52
N SER A 80 11.74 0.43 -14.56
CA SER A 80 12.65 0.48 -15.73
C SER A 80 11.95 0.06 -17.02
N ILE A 81 12.33 0.70 -18.15
CA ILE A 81 11.84 0.31 -19.48
C ILE A 81 12.29 -1.09 -19.90
N LYS A 82 13.32 -1.63 -19.25
CA LYS A 82 13.80 -3.00 -19.45
C LYS A 82 12.81 -4.04 -18.89
N VAL A 83 11.91 -3.63 -17.99
CA VAL A 83 10.75 -4.39 -17.55
C VAL A 83 9.59 -4.00 -18.49
N SER A 84 9.41 -4.77 -19.57
CA SER A 84 8.63 -4.34 -20.74
C SER A 84 7.11 -4.47 -20.61
N ASP A 85 6.62 -5.31 -19.71
CA ASP A 85 5.23 -5.76 -19.73
C ASP A 85 4.40 -5.11 -18.62
N PHE A 86 3.69 -4.04 -18.97
CA PHE A 86 2.66 -3.44 -18.13
C PHE A 86 1.40 -3.14 -18.95
N ASN A 87 0.26 -3.01 -18.27
CA ASN A 87 -1.02 -2.83 -18.92
C ASN A 87 -1.18 -1.37 -19.40
N GLN A 88 -1.37 -1.19 -20.71
CA GLN A 88 -1.57 0.12 -21.35
C GLN A 88 -3.05 0.43 -21.64
N PHE A 89 -3.97 -0.44 -21.23
CA PHE A 89 -5.40 -0.20 -21.37
C PHE A 89 -5.87 0.85 -20.37
N ASN A 90 -6.73 1.75 -20.85
CA ASN A 90 -7.48 2.65 -19.98
C ASN A 90 -8.79 1.95 -19.60
N THR A 91 -9.24 2.16 -18.37
CA THR A 91 -10.62 1.83 -17.99
C THR A 91 -11.45 3.11 -17.98
N THR A 92 -12.71 3.02 -18.40
CA THR A 92 -13.62 4.18 -18.47
C THR A 92 -14.99 3.87 -17.88
N ALA A 93 -15.63 4.92 -17.38
CA ALA A 93 -17.03 4.93 -16.98
C ALA A 93 -17.66 6.26 -17.40
N ILE A 94 -19.00 6.35 -17.42
CA ILE A 94 -19.71 7.54 -17.92
C ILE A 94 -20.31 8.32 -16.75
N LEU A 95 -19.90 9.57 -16.61
CA LEU A 95 -20.62 10.58 -15.83
C LEU A 95 -21.71 11.18 -16.73
N GLN A 96 -22.96 10.84 -16.45
CA GLN A 96 -24.12 11.25 -17.25
C GLN A 96 -24.97 12.26 -16.50
N TYR A 97 -25.20 13.44 -17.09
CA TYR A 97 -26.13 14.43 -16.55
C TYR A 97 -27.58 13.98 -16.77
N ARG A 98 -28.46 14.23 -15.81
CA ARG A 98 -29.92 14.10 -16.00
C ARG A 98 -30.43 15.34 -16.74
N GLY A 99 -31.24 15.13 -17.76
CA GLY A 99 -31.85 16.21 -18.52
C GLY A 99 -32.16 15.83 -19.95
N ASN A 100 -32.67 16.79 -20.72
CA ASN A 100 -33.00 16.61 -22.13
C ASN A 100 -31.86 17.18 -23.01
N TYR A 101 -31.08 16.29 -23.61
CA TYR A 101 -30.01 16.61 -24.54
C TYR A 101 -29.76 15.42 -25.47
N THR A 102 -29.17 15.68 -26.63
CA THR A 102 -28.77 14.62 -27.56
C THR A 102 -27.54 13.90 -27.00
N ILE A 103 -27.68 12.59 -26.74
CA ILE A 103 -26.56 11.77 -26.27
C ILE A 103 -25.48 11.73 -27.37
N PRO A 104 -24.23 12.11 -27.06
CA PRO A 104 -23.15 12.06 -28.05
C PRO A 104 -22.80 10.60 -28.38
N SER A 105 -22.30 10.34 -29.60
CA SER A 105 -21.84 9.01 -30.00
C SER A 105 -20.68 8.50 -29.14
N SER A 106 -19.86 9.42 -28.62
CA SER A 106 -18.82 9.15 -27.63
C SER A 106 -18.66 10.33 -26.67
N PRO A 107 -18.62 10.10 -25.35
CA PRO A 107 -18.24 11.12 -24.38
C PRO A 107 -16.81 11.63 -24.62
N SER A 108 -16.53 12.87 -24.23
CA SER A 108 -15.16 13.40 -24.31
C SER A 108 -14.23 12.70 -23.31
N PHE A 109 -13.02 12.34 -23.76
CA PHE A 109 -11.97 11.76 -22.91
C PHE A 109 -11.21 12.86 -22.15
N PRO A 110 -10.84 12.66 -20.87
CA PRO A 110 -10.11 13.66 -20.09
C PRO A 110 -8.72 13.94 -20.66
N LYS A 111 -8.52 15.14 -21.21
CA LYS A 111 -7.22 15.62 -21.71
C LYS A 111 -6.19 15.82 -20.60
N THR A 112 -6.64 15.89 -19.35
CA THR A 112 -5.82 16.09 -18.15
C THR A 112 -5.30 14.79 -17.55
N LEU A 113 -5.72 13.62 -18.05
CA LEU A 113 -5.24 12.33 -17.56
C LEU A 113 -3.75 12.14 -17.95
N PRO A 114 -2.82 12.08 -16.98
CA PRO A 114 -1.39 12.00 -17.28
C PRO A 114 -0.99 10.75 -18.09
N LEU A 115 0.18 10.83 -18.74
CA LEU A 115 0.76 9.69 -19.46
C LEU A 115 1.25 8.61 -18.47
N TYR A 116 1.32 7.37 -18.94
CA TYR A 116 1.65 6.19 -18.11
C TYR A 116 3.01 6.30 -17.40
N LYS A 117 3.98 7.06 -17.93
CA LYS A 117 5.32 7.28 -17.35
C LYS A 117 5.52 8.69 -16.77
N ASP A 118 4.45 9.44 -16.56
CA ASP A 118 4.54 10.82 -16.08
C ASP A 118 4.78 10.90 -14.55
N VAL A 119 6.03 10.62 -14.16
CA VAL A 119 6.47 10.66 -12.76
C VAL A 119 6.35 12.07 -12.16
N GLN A 120 6.46 13.11 -12.98
CA GLN A 120 6.33 14.49 -12.52
C GLN A 120 4.89 14.79 -12.07
N SER A 121 3.90 14.36 -12.85
CA SER A 121 2.49 14.50 -12.48
C SER A 121 2.16 13.75 -11.19
N ALA A 122 2.63 12.51 -11.05
CA ALA A 122 2.44 11.73 -9.82
C ALA A 122 3.07 12.45 -8.60
N SER A 123 4.34 12.84 -8.69
CA SER A 123 5.06 13.49 -7.60
C SER A 123 4.47 14.86 -7.23
N LYS A 124 4.01 15.62 -8.23
CA LYS A 124 3.35 16.92 -8.04
C LYS A 124 2.02 16.78 -7.31
N PHE A 125 1.27 15.71 -7.57
CA PHE A 125 0.05 15.43 -6.83
C PHE A 125 0.36 15.01 -5.39
N THR A 126 1.20 13.99 -5.21
CA THR A 126 1.51 13.41 -3.89
C THR A 126 2.12 14.42 -2.92
N SER A 127 2.98 15.33 -3.39
CA SER A 127 3.62 16.36 -2.54
C SER A 127 2.65 17.42 -1.97
N ARG A 128 1.42 17.49 -2.47
CA ARG A 128 0.38 18.42 -1.97
C ARG A 128 -0.45 17.84 -0.81
N LEU A 129 -0.33 16.54 -0.54
CA LEU A 129 -1.11 15.84 0.48
C LEU A 129 -0.69 16.32 1.88
N ARG A 130 -1.67 16.83 2.63
CA ARG A 130 -1.51 17.31 4.01
C ARG A 130 -2.77 17.01 4.80
N SER A 131 -2.62 16.69 6.08
CA SER A 131 -3.75 16.53 6.98
C SER A 131 -4.52 17.84 7.11
N LEU A 132 -5.84 17.76 7.33
CA LEU A 132 -6.67 18.95 7.54
C LEU A 132 -6.16 19.81 8.71
N ALA A 133 -5.82 19.15 9.83
CA ALA A 133 -5.21 19.75 11.03
C ALA A 133 -5.95 21.02 11.49
N SER A 134 -7.28 20.96 11.57
CA SER A 134 -8.13 22.05 12.06
C SER A 134 -8.41 21.89 13.56
N LYS A 135 -9.13 22.86 14.15
CA LYS A 135 -9.56 22.76 15.55
C LYS A 135 -10.54 21.60 15.77
N GLU A 136 -11.42 21.37 14.80
CA GLU A 136 -12.43 20.31 14.81
C GLU A 136 -11.83 18.93 14.45
N HIS A 137 -10.73 18.92 13.71
CA HIS A 137 -10.01 17.73 13.27
C HIS A 137 -8.51 17.86 13.62
N PRO A 138 -8.17 17.80 14.92
CA PRO A 138 -6.79 17.95 15.37
C PRO A 138 -5.97 16.70 14.99
N ILE A 139 -4.66 16.88 14.87
CA ILE A 139 -3.70 15.79 14.68
C ILE A 139 -2.66 15.78 15.80
N ASN A 140 -2.00 14.64 16.00
CA ASN A 140 -1.00 14.47 17.05
C ASN A 140 0.26 13.79 16.52
N VAL A 141 1.08 14.57 15.80
CA VAL A 141 2.34 14.08 15.21
C VAL A 141 3.35 13.76 16.33
N PRO A 142 3.88 12.53 16.41
CA PRO A 142 4.93 12.19 17.38
C PRO A 142 6.19 13.05 17.16
N LEU A 143 6.62 13.76 18.20
CA LEU A 143 7.82 14.61 18.16
C LEU A 143 9.04 13.96 18.84
N ASN A 144 8.81 13.26 19.95
CA ASN A 144 9.86 12.62 20.74
C ASN A 144 9.95 11.14 20.38
N ILE A 145 10.79 10.82 19.39
CA ILE A 145 10.92 9.47 18.85
C ILE A 145 11.79 8.61 19.77
N THR A 146 11.26 7.48 20.21
CA THR A 146 11.95 6.50 21.06
C THR A 146 12.55 5.35 20.26
N THR A 147 11.98 5.05 19.09
CA THR A 147 12.39 3.92 18.25
C THR A 147 12.54 4.39 16.81
N LYS A 148 13.72 4.21 16.24
CA LYS A 148 14.02 4.56 14.85
C LYS A 148 14.40 3.33 14.06
N MET A 149 13.84 3.20 12.87
CA MET A 149 14.14 2.12 11.95
C MET A 149 14.46 2.68 10.57
N PHE A 150 15.49 2.16 9.94
CA PHE A 150 15.82 2.34 8.54
C PHE A 150 15.60 1.00 7.84
N ILE A 151 14.61 0.95 6.95
CA ILE A 151 14.16 -0.27 6.29
C ILE A 151 14.37 -0.13 4.78
N THR A 152 15.32 -0.87 4.23
CA THR A 152 15.51 -0.93 2.78
C THR A 152 14.42 -1.79 2.16
N LEU A 153 13.89 -1.37 1.00
CA LEU A 153 12.94 -2.11 0.18
C LEU A 153 13.67 -2.57 -1.09
N SER A 154 13.66 -3.87 -1.34
CA SER A 154 14.45 -4.43 -2.42
C SER A 154 13.69 -5.49 -3.19
N MET A 155 13.89 -5.47 -4.51
CA MET A 155 13.79 -6.69 -5.31
C MET A 155 15.06 -7.50 -5.05
N ASN A 156 14.92 -8.81 -4.93
CA ASN A 156 15.99 -9.68 -4.47
C ASN A 156 16.01 -11.00 -5.25
N ASP A 157 17.05 -11.77 -4.97
CA ASP A 157 17.23 -13.13 -5.41
C ASP A 157 17.24 -14.09 -4.23
N LEU A 158 16.64 -15.26 -4.38
CA LEU A 158 16.81 -16.39 -3.48
C LEU A 158 17.65 -17.47 -4.16
N GLU A 159 18.70 -17.93 -3.48
CA GLU A 159 19.51 -19.04 -3.97
C GLU A 159 18.65 -20.32 -4.13
N CYS A 160 18.54 -20.82 -5.36
CA CYS A 160 17.89 -22.09 -5.62
C CYS A 160 18.82 -23.25 -5.24
N ARG A 161 18.45 -24.02 -4.21
CA ARG A 161 19.23 -25.16 -3.70
C ARG A 161 18.88 -26.52 -4.32
N ASN A 162 17.84 -26.61 -5.17
CA ASN A 162 17.34 -27.88 -5.74
C ASN A 162 17.22 -27.85 -7.28
N THR A 163 17.34 -29.02 -7.90
CA THR A 163 17.31 -29.24 -9.38
C THR A 163 15.97 -28.96 -10.06
N THR A 164 14.92 -28.59 -9.32
CA THR A 164 13.61 -28.25 -9.89
C THR A 164 13.50 -26.81 -10.35
N CYS A 165 14.20 -25.84 -9.72
CA CYS A 165 14.24 -24.46 -10.23
C CYS A 165 15.24 -24.26 -11.39
N THR A 166 16.09 -25.26 -11.68
CA THR A 166 16.96 -25.25 -12.87
C THR A 166 16.24 -25.57 -14.18
N ALA A 167 15.01 -26.09 -14.15
CA ALA A 167 14.24 -26.44 -15.35
C ALA A 167 13.85 -25.21 -16.21
N THR A 168 13.97 -23.99 -15.67
CA THR A 168 13.72 -22.72 -16.38
C THR A 168 14.98 -21.92 -16.70
N GLY A 169 16.18 -22.52 -16.63
CA GLY A 169 17.40 -21.90 -17.16
C GLY A 169 18.42 -21.38 -16.13
N GLY A 170 18.38 -21.86 -14.88
CA GLY A 170 19.49 -21.77 -13.91
C GLY A 170 19.73 -20.38 -13.27
N GLY A 171 19.92 -20.38 -11.95
CA GLY A 171 20.35 -19.22 -11.17
C GLY A 171 19.19 -18.42 -10.60
N ASN A 172 19.06 -18.48 -9.26
CA ASN A 172 18.18 -17.70 -8.38
C ASN A 172 16.66 -17.62 -8.70
N ILE A 173 15.86 -17.44 -7.65
CA ILE A 173 14.42 -17.18 -7.76
C ILE A 173 14.21 -15.70 -7.41
N LEU A 174 13.49 -14.97 -8.26
CA LEU A 174 13.09 -13.59 -7.95
C LEU A 174 12.26 -13.56 -6.67
N ALA A 175 12.67 -12.68 -5.78
CA ALA A 175 12.05 -12.43 -4.49
C ALA A 175 11.98 -10.92 -4.24
N ALA A 176 11.44 -10.57 -3.08
CA ALA A 176 11.50 -9.22 -2.56
C ALA A 176 11.73 -9.30 -1.05
N GLY A 177 12.31 -8.25 -0.49
CA GLY A 177 12.70 -8.27 0.92
C GLY A 177 12.79 -6.89 1.52
N VAL A 178 12.88 -6.90 2.84
CA VAL A 178 13.04 -5.71 3.67
C VAL A 178 14.22 -5.89 4.61
N ASN A 179 15.17 -4.95 4.63
CA ASN A 179 16.47 -5.11 5.33
C ASN A 179 17.16 -6.46 5.04
N ASN A 180 17.14 -6.87 3.77
CA ASN A 180 17.67 -8.14 3.27
C ASN A 180 17.00 -9.42 3.82
N ILE A 181 15.76 -9.31 4.31
CA ILE A 181 14.94 -10.44 4.75
C ILE A 181 13.73 -10.53 3.83
N SER A 182 13.58 -11.66 3.15
CA SER A 182 12.39 -12.02 2.40
C SER A 182 11.42 -12.77 3.31
N TRP A 183 10.26 -12.15 3.56
CA TRP A 183 9.26 -12.70 4.47
C TRP A 183 8.75 -14.06 4.02
N SER A 184 8.84 -15.04 4.91
CA SER A 184 8.27 -16.38 4.73
C SER A 184 7.09 -16.59 5.67
N ASN A 185 5.93 -17.00 5.12
CA ASN A 185 4.75 -17.29 5.92
C ASN A 185 4.96 -18.55 6.78
N PRO A 186 4.77 -18.48 8.11
CA PRO A 186 4.85 -19.64 8.96
C PRO A 186 3.62 -20.55 8.81
N GLY A 187 3.75 -21.82 9.18
CA GLY A 187 2.62 -22.77 9.21
C GLY A 187 1.64 -22.54 10.37
N ILE A 188 2.01 -21.72 11.36
CA ILE A 188 1.17 -21.26 12.47
C ILE A 188 1.16 -19.74 12.42
N ASP A 189 -0.02 -19.11 12.50
CA ASP A 189 -0.10 -17.65 12.43
C ASP A 189 0.62 -16.99 13.62
N ILE A 190 1.26 -15.84 13.35
CA ILE A 190 2.10 -15.14 14.32
C ILE A 190 1.30 -14.72 15.56
N LEU A 191 0.04 -14.32 15.38
CA LEU A 191 -0.84 -13.91 16.48
C LEU A 191 -1.09 -15.06 17.46
N LEU A 192 -1.45 -16.24 16.96
CA LEU A 192 -1.66 -17.43 17.79
C LEU A 192 -0.36 -17.86 18.47
N ALA A 193 0.75 -17.84 17.74
CA ALA A 193 2.06 -18.19 18.27
C ALA A 193 2.48 -17.23 19.40
N TYR A 194 2.30 -15.93 19.22
CA TYR A 194 2.54 -14.91 20.24
C TYR A 194 1.64 -15.10 21.46
N TYR A 195 0.32 -15.20 21.24
CA TYR A 195 -0.66 -15.30 22.33
C TYR A 195 -0.48 -16.56 23.19
N ARG A 196 -0.10 -17.69 22.56
CA ARG A 196 0.11 -18.98 23.25
C ARG A 196 1.56 -19.28 23.59
N ASN A 197 2.48 -18.34 23.34
CA ASN A 197 3.92 -18.51 23.55
C ASN A 197 4.49 -19.78 22.88
N ILE A 198 4.13 -20.01 21.61
CA ILE A 198 4.59 -21.16 20.81
C ILE A 198 5.97 -20.84 20.24
N SER A 199 6.96 -21.66 20.56
CA SER A 199 8.33 -21.51 20.06
C SER A 199 8.49 -22.02 18.63
N GLY A 200 9.52 -21.53 17.92
CA GLY A 200 9.91 -22.01 16.58
C GLY A 200 9.05 -21.51 15.42
N VAL A 201 8.12 -20.58 15.65
CA VAL A 201 7.26 -20.01 14.59
C VAL A 201 7.87 -18.74 13.97
N TYR A 202 8.46 -17.88 14.79
CA TYR A 202 9.11 -16.65 14.38
C TYR A 202 10.26 -16.30 15.33
N THR A 203 11.14 -15.40 14.92
CA THR A 203 12.17 -14.79 15.78
C THR A 203 11.91 -13.30 15.96
N THR A 204 12.36 -12.73 17.07
CA THR A 204 12.10 -11.31 17.45
C THR A 204 13.22 -10.35 17.08
N ASP A 205 14.09 -10.76 16.17
CA ASP A 205 15.36 -10.11 15.81
C ASP A 205 15.28 -9.40 14.46
N PHE A 206 14.10 -8.91 14.06
CA PHE A 206 14.02 -8.05 12.88
C PHE A 206 14.89 -6.79 13.09
N PRO A 207 15.83 -6.50 12.18
CA PRO A 207 16.84 -5.48 12.40
C PRO A 207 16.29 -4.07 12.13
N ASP A 208 16.69 -3.12 12.98
CA ASP A 208 16.33 -1.70 12.82
C ASP A 208 17.08 -1.02 11.67
N ASN A 209 18.11 -1.65 11.10
CA ASN A 209 18.90 -1.15 9.97
C ASN A 209 19.22 -2.29 9.00
N PRO A 210 19.51 -2.01 7.72
CA PRO A 210 19.98 -3.03 6.78
C PRO A 210 21.33 -3.61 7.25
N PRO A 211 21.65 -4.87 6.88
CA PRO A 211 22.90 -5.51 7.28
C PRO A 211 24.15 -4.84 6.69
N SER A 212 24.00 -4.09 5.61
CA SER A 212 25.07 -3.32 4.97
C SER A 212 24.52 -2.05 4.32
N PHE A 213 25.22 -0.94 4.52
CA PHE A 213 24.94 0.31 3.83
C PHE A 213 25.75 0.39 2.52
N PHE A 214 25.08 0.82 1.46
CA PHE A 214 25.67 1.08 0.15
C PHE A 214 24.91 2.25 -0.50
N ASN A 215 25.31 2.65 -1.70
CA ASN A 215 24.52 3.59 -2.49
C ASN A 215 23.24 2.89 -2.97
N PHE A 216 22.17 2.93 -2.15
CA PHE A 216 20.93 2.18 -2.37
C PHE A 216 20.29 2.47 -3.72
N THR A 217 20.33 3.73 -4.15
CA THR A 217 19.73 4.20 -5.42
C THR A 217 20.72 4.25 -6.58
N GLY A 218 21.96 3.76 -6.40
CA GLY A 218 23.00 3.78 -7.43
C GLY A 218 22.78 2.73 -8.53
N GLU A 219 23.45 2.91 -9.68
CA GLU A 219 23.50 1.88 -10.73
C GLU A 219 24.61 0.84 -10.45
N ASP A 220 25.74 1.28 -9.88
CA ASP A 220 26.87 0.42 -9.53
C ASP A 220 26.66 -0.19 -8.13
N LEU A 221 26.14 -1.42 -8.11
CA LEU A 221 25.79 -2.15 -6.90
C LEU A 221 26.78 -3.29 -6.60
N PRO A 222 27.11 -3.57 -5.32
CA PRO A 222 28.02 -4.65 -4.97
C PRO A 222 27.52 -6.02 -5.46
N THR A 223 28.42 -6.84 -6.02
CA THR A 223 28.09 -8.17 -6.52
C THR A 223 27.50 -9.06 -5.42
N GLY A 224 26.38 -9.73 -5.69
CA GLY A 224 25.74 -10.66 -4.77
C GLY A 224 24.91 -10.01 -3.66
N ILE A 225 24.84 -8.68 -3.58
CA ILE A 225 24.07 -7.98 -2.55
C ILE A 225 22.54 -8.14 -2.71
N ALA A 226 22.10 -8.58 -3.88
CA ALA A 226 20.69 -8.89 -4.16
C ALA A 226 20.22 -10.19 -3.52
N VAL A 227 21.13 -11.08 -3.10
CA VAL A 227 20.77 -12.35 -2.47
C VAL A 227 20.23 -12.10 -1.06
N THR A 228 18.98 -12.53 -0.84
CA THR A 228 18.24 -12.33 0.41
C THR A 228 18.08 -13.61 1.22
N GLU A 229 17.84 -13.46 2.52
CA GLU A 229 17.53 -14.56 3.43
C GLU A 229 16.01 -14.73 3.57
N LEU A 230 15.51 -15.96 3.43
CA LEU A 230 14.14 -16.28 3.84
C LEU A 230 14.03 -16.26 5.37
N GLY A 231 13.11 -15.47 5.90
CA GLY A 231 12.93 -15.39 7.35
C GLY A 231 11.54 -14.96 7.78
N THR A 232 11.13 -15.41 8.96
CA THR A 232 9.92 -14.97 9.67
C THR A 232 10.38 -14.19 10.91
N LYS A 233 10.91 -12.98 10.67
CA LYS A 233 11.51 -12.11 11.70
C LYS A 233 10.54 -10.98 12.02
N VAL A 234 10.23 -10.76 13.30
CA VAL A 234 9.29 -9.73 13.76
C VAL A 234 10.01 -8.69 14.60
N LYS A 235 9.54 -7.44 14.55
CA LYS A 235 9.97 -6.36 15.45
C LYS A 235 9.00 -6.28 16.62
N VAL A 236 9.51 -6.47 17.84
CA VAL A 236 8.71 -6.29 19.06
C VAL A 236 8.86 -4.85 19.55
N LEU A 237 7.74 -4.19 19.79
CA LEU A 237 7.64 -2.83 20.32
C LEU A 237 6.93 -2.87 21.67
N ASN A 238 7.38 -2.05 22.61
CA ASN A 238 6.61 -1.83 23.84
C ASN A 238 5.42 -0.90 23.54
N TYR A 239 4.36 -1.06 24.34
CA TYR A 239 3.19 -0.18 24.27
C TYR A 239 3.63 1.29 24.44
N ASN A 240 3.07 2.18 23.62
CA ASN A 240 3.34 3.62 23.58
C ASN A 240 4.75 4.06 23.14
N GLU A 241 5.54 3.18 22.52
CA GLU A 241 6.74 3.65 21.81
C GLU A 241 6.37 4.60 20.66
N ALA A 242 7.10 5.72 20.55
CA ALA A 242 7.02 6.61 19.41
C ALA A 242 8.01 6.15 18.35
N VAL A 243 7.48 5.65 17.24
CA VAL A 243 8.25 4.97 16.19
C VAL A 243 8.40 5.88 14.98
N GLU A 244 9.62 6.02 14.48
CA GLU A 244 9.94 6.58 13.17
C GLU A 244 10.50 5.48 12.28
N VAL A 245 9.87 5.28 11.12
CA VAL A 245 10.36 4.34 10.10
C VAL A 245 10.73 5.13 8.86
N VAL A 246 11.96 4.98 8.41
CA VAL A 246 12.41 5.44 7.10
C VAL A 246 12.45 4.22 6.18
N PHE A 247 11.57 4.18 5.19
CA PHE A 247 11.67 3.24 4.09
C PHE A 247 12.58 3.81 3.01
N GLN A 248 13.53 3.02 2.53
CA GLN A 248 14.49 3.38 1.48
C GLN A 248 14.33 2.41 0.30
N ASP A 249 13.89 2.90 -0.85
CA ASP A 249 13.91 2.12 -2.09
C ASP A 249 15.36 1.84 -2.53
N THR A 250 15.57 0.68 -3.14
CA THR A 250 16.88 0.26 -3.65
C THR A 250 16.78 -0.08 -5.14
N ASN A 251 17.87 0.11 -5.87
CA ASN A 251 17.95 -0.22 -7.29
C ASN A 251 18.42 -1.66 -7.56
N LEU A 252 18.35 -2.55 -6.55
CA LEU A 252 18.72 -3.97 -6.70
C LEU A 252 17.86 -4.63 -7.79
N GLU A 253 18.47 -5.51 -8.59
CA GLU A 253 17.84 -6.18 -9.75
C GLU A 253 17.23 -5.23 -10.80
N ALA A 254 17.74 -3.99 -10.90
CA ALA A 254 17.11 -2.91 -11.67
C ALA A 254 15.62 -2.73 -11.32
N GLY A 255 15.26 -3.10 -10.09
CA GLY A 255 13.92 -3.25 -9.57
C GLY A 255 13.36 -2.00 -8.91
N ALA A 256 14.11 -0.88 -8.92
CA ALA A 256 13.64 0.39 -8.37
C ALA A 256 12.28 0.77 -8.93
N GLY A 257 11.34 1.03 -8.04
CA GLY A 257 9.94 1.21 -8.35
C GLY A 257 9.22 1.98 -7.25
N ILE A 258 7.92 2.17 -7.44
CA ILE A 258 7.09 2.71 -6.36
C ILE A 258 6.58 1.56 -5.51
N HIS A 259 6.74 1.70 -4.21
CA HIS A 259 6.29 0.72 -3.23
C HIS A 259 5.26 1.37 -2.31
N PRO A 260 3.95 1.13 -2.49
CA PRO A 260 2.93 1.57 -1.54
C PRO A 260 3.05 0.75 -0.26
N MET A 261 3.68 1.29 0.77
CA MET A 261 3.84 0.61 2.05
C MET A 261 2.60 0.82 2.91
N HIS A 262 2.02 -0.29 3.35
CA HIS A 262 0.82 -0.35 4.17
C HIS A 262 1.14 -0.92 5.56
N LEU A 263 0.52 -0.36 6.60
CA LEU A 263 0.64 -0.83 7.98
C LEU A 263 -0.74 -1.18 8.55
N HIS A 264 -0.92 -2.42 8.97
CA HIS A 264 -2.15 -2.87 9.62
C HIS A 264 -2.25 -2.29 11.03
N GLY A 265 -3.47 -2.10 11.52
CA GLY A 265 -3.74 -1.68 12.91
C GLY A 265 -3.43 -0.22 13.23
N TYR A 266 -2.86 0.53 12.29
CA TYR A 266 -2.47 1.92 12.47
C TYR A 266 -2.77 2.77 11.23
N SER A 267 -3.05 4.04 11.46
CA SER A 267 -2.63 5.10 10.55
C SER A 267 -1.31 5.70 11.05
N PHE A 268 -0.55 6.32 10.15
CA PHE A 268 0.73 6.94 10.43
C PHE A 268 0.82 8.31 9.75
N TYR A 269 1.67 9.18 10.31
CA TYR A 269 1.99 10.48 9.74
C TYR A 269 3.16 10.35 8.78
N VAL A 270 2.99 10.76 7.52
CA VAL A 270 4.11 10.86 6.56
C VAL A 270 4.81 12.20 6.76
N VAL A 271 5.95 12.18 7.44
CA VAL A 271 6.67 13.40 7.84
C VAL A 271 7.69 13.85 6.80
N GLY A 272 8.15 12.97 5.93
CA GLY A 272 9.12 13.31 4.89
C GLY A 272 9.09 12.33 3.73
N ILE A 273 9.46 12.82 2.55
CA ILE A 273 9.62 12.05 1.32
C ILE A 273 10.74 12.70 0.49
N GLY A 274 11.59 11.90 -0.12
CA GLY A 274 12.70 12.41 -0.93
C GLY A 274 13.17 11.42 -1.97
N LEU A 275 14.05 11.89 -2.85
CA LEU A 275 14.73 11.08 -3.86
C LEU A 275 16.19 10.86 -3.43
N GLY A 276 16.82 9.80 -3.93
CA GLY A 276 18.16 9.37 -3.55
C GLY A 276 18.18 8.58 -2.25
N ASN A 277 19.37 8.53 -1.64
CA ASN A 277 19.55 7.92 -0.33
C ASN A 277 19.17 8.92 0.76
N PHE A 278 18.39 8.47 1.75
CA PHE A 278 18.08 9.28 2.93
C PHE A 278 19.34 9.66 3.70
N ASP A 279 19.44 10.94 4.05
CA ASP A 279 20.49 11.51 4.88
C ASP A 279 19.91 11.85 6.26
N ASN A 280 20.39 11.14 7.29
CA ASN A 280 19.88 11.26 8.65
C ASN A 280 20.22 12.61 9.34
N GLU A 281 21.09 13.44 8.76
CA GLU A 281 21.46 14.75 9.27
C GLU A 281 20.73 15.89 8.57
N THR A 282 20.46 15.75 7.26
CA THR A 282 19.88 16.83 6.45
C THR A 282 18.38 16.69 6.23
N ASP A 283 17.89 15.49 5.88
CA ASP A 283 16.49 15.27 5.53
C ASP A 283 15.51 15.52 6.69
N PRO A 284 15.80 15.11 7.95
CA PRO A 284 14.91 15.39 9.08
C PRO A 284 14.64 16.89 9.31
N LYS A 285 15.52 17.78 8.85
CA LYS A 285 15.32 19.24 8.96
C LYS A 285 14.18 19.73 8.05
N GLY A 286 13.87 18.98 6.99
CA GLY A 286 12.78 19.26 6.05
C GLY A 286 11.45 18.59 6.42
N PHE A 287 11.38 17.83 7.53
CA PHE A 287 10.17 17.12 7.89
C PHE A 287 8.99 18.06 8.14
N ASN A 288 7.83 17.69 7.58
CA ASN A 288 6.57 18.30 7.94
C ASN A 288 6.08 17.73 9.27
N LEU A 289 6.32 18.48 10.35
CA LEU A 289 5.86 18.13 11.71
C LEU A 289 4.63 18.93 12.15
N VAL A 290 4.00 19.67 11.23
CA VAL A 290 2.87 20.55 11.52
C VAL A 290 1.56 19.93 11.05
N ASP A 291 1.51 19.48 9.80
CA ASP A 291 0.32 18.91 9.16
C ASP A 291 0.62 17.75 8.17
N PRO A 292 1.54 16.82 8.50
CA PRO A 292 1.82 15.66 7.65
C PRO A 292 0.52 14.86 7.42
N PRO A 293 0.29 14.30 6.23
CA PRO A 293 -0.90 13.49 5.99
C PRO A 293 -0.90 12.26 6.89
N GLU A 294 -2.04 12.00 7.54
CA GLU A 294 -2.33 10.81 8.32
C GLU A 294 -3.00 9.77 7.43
N VAL A 295 -2.33 8.66 7.17
CA VAL A 295 -2.72 7.66 6.15
C VAL A 295 -2.40 6.25 6.65
N ASN A 296 -2.94 5.22 6.00
CA ASN A 296 -2.56 3.84 6.30
C ASN A 296 -1.68 3.22 5.21
N THR A 297 -1.63 3.84 4.02
CA THR A 297 -0.80 3.41 2.90
C THR A 297 -0.15 4.62 2.22
N PHE A 298 1.15 4.58 1.99
CA PHE A 298 1.83 5.65 1.25
C PHE A 298 2.98 5.14 0.37
N GLN A 299 3.20 5.85 -0.72
CA GLN A 299 4.19 5.49 -1.73
C GLN A 299 5.61 5.84 -1.26
N VAL A 300 6.49 4.85 -1.27
CA VAL A 300 7.93 5.10 -1.35
C VAL A 300 8.25 5.40 -2.82
N PRO A 301 8.85 6.55 -3.13
CA PRO A 301 9.17 6.91 -4.50
C PRO A 301 10.30 6.03 -5.03
N LYS A 302 10.28 5.80 -6.35
CA LYS A 302 11.37 5.12 -7.06
C LYS A 302 12.69 5.84 -6.81
N ASN A 303 13.73 5.09 -6.46
CA ASN A 303 15.04 5.60 -6.11
C ASN A 303 14.93 6.73 -5.09
N GLY A 304 14.19 6.49 -4.00
CA GLY A 304 13.97 7.48 -2.97
C GLY A 304 13.55 6.87 -1.65
N TRP A 305 13.03 7.71 -0.76
CA TRP A 305 12.74 7.33 0.62
C TRP A 305 11.45 7.98 1.13
N LEU A 306 10.88 7.36 2.17
CA LEU A 306 9.67 7.79 2.87
C LEU A 306 9.92 7.70 4.38
N ALA A 307 9.72 8.79 5.11
CA ALA A 307 9.76 8.81 6.56
C ALA A 307 8.34 8.92 7.13
N LEU A 308 7.96 7.98 7.99
CA LEU A 308 6.68 7.96 8.69
C LEU A 308 6.85 7.89 10.20
N ARG A 309 5.82 8.34 10.93
CA ARG A 309 5.76 8.28 12.40
C ARG A 309 4.41 7.78 12.91
N PHE A 310 4.43 6.97 13.95
CA PHE A 310 3.24 6.53 14.68
C PHE A 310 3.56 6.23 16.14
N ILE A 311 2.54 6.11 16.98
CA ILE A 311 2.67 5.60 18.36
C ILE A 311 2.22 4.14 18.36
N ALA A 312 3.03 3.23 18.88
CA ALA A 312 2.69 1.82 19.05
C ALA A 312 1.72 1.60 20.22
N ASN A 313 0.50 2.15 20.14
CA ASN A 313 -0.52 2.15 21.18
C ASN A 313 -1.68 1.17 20.94
N ASN A 314 -1.53 0.24 20.00
CA ASN A 314 -2.51 -0.80 19.68
C ASN A 314 -1.87 -2.18 19.90
N PRO A 315 -2.08 -2.83 21.06
CA PRO A 315 -1.48 -4.12 21.39
C PRO A 315 -1.96 -5.22 20.44
N GLY A 316 -1.04 -5.99 19.88
CA GLY A 316 -1.38 -6.99 18.88
C GLY A 316 -0.23 -7.36 17.97
N VAL A 317 -0.57 -8.01 16.86
CA VAL A 317 0.36 -8.46 15.84
C VAL A 317 -0.08 -7.84 14.51
N TRP A 318 0.74 -6.94 13.98
CA TRP A 318 0.38 -6.05 12.88
C TRP A 318 1.30 -6.28 11.70
N PHE A 319 0.72 -6.73 10.59
CA PHE A 319 1.42 -6.92 9.35
C PHE A 319 1.69 -5.57 8.69
N TRP A 320 2.87 -5.40 8.10
CA TRP A 320 3.18 -4.27 7.25
C TRP A 320 3.88 -4.77 6.00
N HIS A 321 3.52 -4.23 4.85
CA HIS A 321 3.94 -4.80 3.59
C HIS A 321 3.80 -3.80 2.44
N CYS A 322 4.49 -4.09 1.34
CA CYS A 322 4.16 -3.46 0.06
C CYS A 322 2.77 -3.91 -0.39
N HIS A 323 1.92 -2.99 -0.80
CA HIS A 323 0.55 -3.27 -1.25
C HIS A 323 0.47 -3.63 -2.74
N LEU A 324 1.61 -3.97 -3.35
CA LEU A 324 1.66 -4.68 -4.62
C LEU A 324 1.72 -6.18 -4.30
N ASP A 325 0.68 -6.95 -4.66
CA ASP A 325 0.53 -8.34 -4.24
C ASP A 325 1.73 -9.20 -4.61
N ARG A 326 2.32 -8.95 -5.78
CA ARG A 326 3.57 -9.60 -6.21
C ARG A 326 4.69 -9.36 -5.20
N HIS A 327 4.90 -8.11 -4.78
CA HIS A 327 5.99 -7.79 -3.85
C HIS A 327 5.70 -8.32 -2.44
N MET A 328 4.45 -8.22 -1.96
CA MET A 328 4.03 -8.81 -0.70
C MET A 328 4.28 -10.32 -0.67
N THR A 329 3.82 -11.05 -1.69
CA THR A 329 3.94 -12.51 -1.77
C THR A 329 5.37 -12.97 -2.00
N TRP A 330 6.22 -12.11 -2.57
CA TRP A 330 7.65 -12.37 -2.74
C TRP A 330 8.49 -12.04 -1.51
N GLY A 331 7.88 -11.47 -0.48
CA GLY A 331 8.51 -11.30 0.84
C GLY A 331 8.81 -9.86 1.26
N MET A 332 8.33 -8.84 0.51
CA MET A 332 8.46 -7.43 0.92
C MET A 332 7.46 -7.08 2.03
N ALA A 333 7.66 -7.67 3.19
CA ALA A 333 6.78 -7.55 4.34
C ALA A 333 7.52 -7.78 5.66
N GLY A 334 6.88 -7.38 6.74
CA GLY A 334 7.29 -7.69 8.10
C GLY A 334 6.12 -7.59 9.06
N VAL A 335 6.40 -7.83 10.34
CA VAL A 335 5.40 -7.80 11.40
C VAL A 335 5.91 -6.99 12.58
N PHE A 336 5.06 -6.11 13.10
CA PHE A 336 5.21 -5.54 14.43
C PHE A 336 4.41 -6.35 15.44
N ILE A 337 5.04 -6.75 16.54
CA ILE A 337 4.33 -7.20 17.73
C ILE A 337 4.36 -6.07 18.74
N VAL A 338 3.20 -5.53 19.07
CA VAL A 338 3.07 -4.48 20.10
C VAL A 338 2.59 -5.15 21.37
N LYS A 339 3.42 -5.09 22.42
CA LYS A 339 3.10 -5.69 23.71
C LYS A 339 1.89 -5.00 24.36
N ASN A 340 1.30 -5.70 25.32
CA ASN A 340 0.33 -5.11 26.23
C ASN A 340 0.96 -3.94 27.01
N GLY A 341 0.15 -2.93 27.28
CA GLY A 341 0.40 -1.93 28.31
C GLY A 341 -0.11 -2.41 29.68
N ASP A 342 -0.32 -1.46 30.59
CA ASP A 342 -0.54 -1.77 32.01
C ASP A 342 -2.00 -2.08 32.39
N THR A 343 -2.95 -1.99 31.45
CA THR A 343 -4.39 -2.15 31.71
C THR A 343 -5.02 -3.21 30.81
N VAL A 344 -6.26 -3.61 31.14
CA VAL A 344 -7.04 -4.55 30.32
C VAL A 344 -7.38 -3.94 28.97
N GLU A 345 -7.69 -2.64 28.94
CA GLU A 345 -8.01 -1.86 27.74
C GLU A 345 -6.79 -1.69 26.84
N THR A 346 -5.60 -1.69 27.41
CA THR A 346 -4.31 -1.66 26.72
C THR A 346 -3.66 -3.04 26.59
N SER A 347 -4.46 -4.10 26.62
CA SER A 347 -4.01 -5.48 26.41
C SER A 347 -4.71 -6.16 25.24
N ILE A 348 -4.05 -7.13 24.62
CA ILE A 348 -4.64 -7.95 23.56
C ILE A 348 -5.88 -8.70 24.07
N ARG A 349 -6.92 -8.75 23.24
CA ARG A 349 -8.17 -9.46 23.57
C ARG A 349 -7.96 -10.97 23.52
N ARG A 350 -8.81 -11.69 24.24
CA ARG A 350 -8.86 -13.15 24.15
C ARG A 350 -9.23 -13.58 22.71
N PRO A 351 -8.52 -14.56 22.13
CA PRO A 351 -8.83 -15.09 20.82
C PRO A 351 -10.27 -15.67 20.80
N PRO A 352 -11.09 -15.37 19.76
CA PRO A 352 -12.40 -15.98 19.62
C PRO A 352 -12.34 -17.51 19.59
N ALA A 353 -13.33 -18.17 20.18
CA ALA A 353 -13.37 -19.65 20.27
C ALA A 353 -13.46 -20.34 18.89
N TYR A 354 -13.91 -19.62 17.88
CA TYR A 354 -14.11 -20.10 16.51
C TYR A 354 -12.97 -19.70 15.55
N LEU A 355 -11.80 -19.29 16.07
CA LEU A 355 -10.65 -19.04 15.21
C LEU A 355 -10.30 -20.29 14.38
N PRO A 356 -10.07 -20.15 13.06
CA PRO A 356 -9.67 -21.28 12.22
C PRO A 356 -8.43 -22.00 12.76
N SER A 357 -8.41 -23.33 12.67
CA SER A 357 -7.25 -24.14 13.02
C SER A 357 -6.16 -24.02 11.95
N CYS A 358 -4.89 -23.88 12.36
CA CYS A 358 -3.73 -23.91 11.45
C CYS A 358 -3.46 -25.30 10.85
N ARG A 359 -4.06 -26.37 11.40
CA ARG A 359 -4.00 -27.70 10.78
C ARG A 359 -4.92 -27.74 9.56
N VAL A 360 -4.35 -27.89 8.37
CA VAL A 360 -5.09 -28.24 7.16
C VAL A 360 -5.61 -29.67 7.33
N PRO A 361 -6.93 -29.92 7.30
CA PRO A 361 -7.46 -31.29 7.37
C PRO A 361 -6.93 -32.10 6.19
N THR A 362 -6.23 -33.19 6.44
CA THR A 362 -5.67 -34.09 5.41
C THR A 362 -6.71 -35.05 4.79
N GLY A 363 -8.00 -34.72 4.89
CA GLY A 363 -9.08 -35.50 4.28
C GLY A 363 -9.59 -34.83 3.01
N PRO A 364 -10.00 -35.59 1.98
CA PRO A 364 -10.66 -34.99 0.84
C PRO A 364 -11.95 -34.33 1.33
N ARG A 365 -12.06 -33.00 1.19
CA ARG A 365 -13.36 -32.34 1.09
C ARG A 365 -13.96 -32.76 -0.24
N LEU A 366 -14.46 -33.99 -0.31
CA LEU A 366 -15.56 -34.28 -1.22
C LEU A 366 -16.70 -33.40 -0.75
N GLN A 367 -16.99 -32.37 -1.54
CA GLN A 367 -18.30 -31.74 -1.49
C GLN A 367 -19.33 -32.88 -1.52
N MET A 368 -20.07 -33.06 -0.44
CA MET A 368 -21.40 -33.64 -0.57
C MET A 368 -22.19 -32.64 -1.42
N SER A 369 -22.15 -32.86 -2.73
CA SER A 369 -23.11 -32.25 -3.65
C SER A 369 -24.49 -32.70 -3.22
N ASP A 370 -25.29 -31.73 -2.78
CA ASP A 370 -26.74 -31.65 -2.87
C ASP A 370 -27.47 -32.97 -3.20
N GLY A 371 -27.91 -33.65 -2.15
CA GLY A 371 -29.09 -34.49 -2.20
C GLY A 371 -30.31 -33.65 -1.81
N PHE A 372 -30.76 -32.76 -2.70
CA PHE A 372 -32.13 -32.25 -2.65
C PHE A 372 -32.93 -32.93 -3.76
N ASP A 373 -33.83 -33.80 -3.30
CA ASP A 373 -34.84 -34.48 -4.07
C ASP A 373 -35.53 -33.54 -5.06
N GLY A 374 -35.70 -34.05 -6.28
CA GLY A 374 -36.42 -33.35 -7.33
C GLY A 374 -37.85 -33.03 -6.92
N LYS A 375 -38.21 -31.75 -7.05
CA LYS A 375 -39.50 -31.37 -7.62
C LYS A 375 -39.30 -30.15 -8.52
N ALA A 376 -39.67 -30.34 -9.78
CA ALA A 376 -39.91 -29.27 -10.71
C ALA A 376 -40.94 -28.29 -10.13
N ASN A 377 -40.69 -26.99 -10.31
CA ASN A 377 -41.76 -26.05 -10.56
C ASN A 377 -41.23 -24.92 -11.44
N GLU A 378 -41.77 -24.88 -12.65
CA GLU A 378 -41.83 -23.70 -13.49
C GLU A 378 -42.47 -22.54 -12.71
N SER A 379 -41.90 -21.34 -12.81
CA SER A 379 -42.69 -20.12 -12.97
C SER A 379 -41.77 -18.94 -13.32
N SER A 380 -42.22 -18.24 -14.34
CA SER A 380 -41.68 -17.10 -15.06
C SER A 380 -41.88 -15.75 -14.34
N PHE A 381 -41.21 -14.72 -14.91
CA PHE A 381 -41.36 -13.27 -14.70
C PHE A 381 -40.77 -12.74 -13.37
N ILE A 382 -40.00 -11.64 -13.30
CA ILE A 382 -39.84 -10.40 -14.10
C ILE A 382 -38.36 -10.01 -14.10
#